data_AF-A0A1I7KRA1-F1
#
_entry.id   AF-A0A1I7KRA1-F1
#
_cell.length_a   1.000
_cell.length_b   1.000
_cell.length_c   1.000
_cell.angle_alpha   90.00
_cell.angle_beta   90.00
_cell.angle_gamma   90.00
#
_symmetry.space_group_name_H-M   'P 1'
#
loop_
_entity.id
_entity.type
_entity.pdbx_description
1 polymer ?
#
loop_
_entity_poly.entity_id
_entity_poly.type
_entity_poly.pdbx_seq_one_letter_code
_entity_poly.pdbx_strand_id
1 'polypeptide(L)'
;MSFAFLTRAFGRDATDAVEEPEAAAARASRRDRRAGRADAVVTEALAQKVLHAFLQNRHQTLVPLTLNLRVLEPGQRDLVIQAMAAAFLAQGRRQDPAPVRDALARISAAEAERQRLDKALAAPLALGDLLDAILDADLGAYAYVASLLAVDQRRRVNQLYLAYLAERLGLAEDVVSSLHRRYRV
;
A
#
# COMPACT_ATOMS: atom_id res chain seq x y z
N MET A 1 -85.39 -9.95 34.40
CA MET A 1 -85.39 -8.50 34.73
C MET A 1 -84.65 -8.37 36.06
N SER A 2 -83.57 -7.64 36.25
CA SER A 2 -83.10 -6.38 35.66
C SER A 2 -81.57 -6.28 35.72
N PHE A 3 -80.99 -5.51 34.81
CA PHE A 3 -79.57 -5.18 34.68
C PHE A 3 -79.10 -4.22 35.80
N ALA A 4 -77.87 -4.41 36.30
CA ALA A 4 -77.11 -3.37 36.97
C ALA A 4 -75.66 -3.38 36.44
N PHE A 5 -75.41 -2.46 35.52
CA PHE A 5 -74.12 -2.14 34.95
C PHE A 5 -73.25 -1.34 35.94
N LEU A 6 -71.93 -1.52 35.79
CA LEU A 6 -70.86 -0.51 35.93
C LEU A 6 -70.23 -0.20 37.30
N THR A 7 -68.94 -0.55 37.33
CA THR A 7 -67.75 0.19 37.80
C THR A 7 -67.16 -0.07 39.19
N ARG A 8 -65.84 -0.33 39.16
CA ARG A 8 -64.82 -0.18 40.22
C ARG A 8 -64.92 -1.21 41.36
N ALA A 9 -63.92 -2.05 41.61
CA ALA A 9 -62.53 -1.68 41.73
C ALA A 9 -61.62 -2.89 41.43
N PHE A 10 -60.72 -2.71 40.46
CA PHE A 10 -59.48 -3.48 40.38
C PHE A 10 -58.74 -3.32 41.71
N GLY A 11 -58.70 -4.38 42.50
CA GLY A 11 -57.68 -4.59 43.52
C GLY A 11 -56.34 -4.71 42.81
N ARG A 12 -55.68 -3.56 42.67
CA ARG A 12 -54.31 -3.45 42.20
C ARG A 12 -53.45 -3.91 43.38
N ASP A 13 -52.96 -5.14 43.33
CA ASP A 13 -51.80 -5.56 44.12
C ASP A 13 -50.60 -4.76 43.61
N ALA A 14 -50.53 -3.50 44.03
CA ALA A 14 -49.32 -2.71 44.02
C ALA A 14 -48.43 -3.28 45.12
N THR A 15 -47.74 -4.37 44.80
CA THR A 15 -46.38 -4.53 45.30
C THR A 15 -45.55 -3.44 44.63
N ASP A 16 -45.68 -2.22 45.16
CA ASP A 16 -44.64 -1.19 45.03
C ASP A 16 -43.43 -1.78 45.75
N ALA A 17 -42.66 -2.57 45.02
CA ALA A 17 -41.25 -2.73 45.27
C ALA A 17 -40.68 -1.32 45.15
N VAL A 18 -40.62 -0.62 46.29
CA VAL A 18 -39.80 0.56 46.47
C VAL A 18 -38.38 0.06 46.25
N GLU A 19 -37.93 0.07 44.99
CA GLU A 19 -36.52 -0.10 44.67
C GLU A 19 -35.80 1.02 45.41
N GLU A 20 -35.06 0.64 46.46
CA GLU A 20 -34.23 1.56 47.20
C GLU A 20 -33.40 2.38 46.20
N PRO A 21 -33.37 3.72 46.32
CA PRO A 21 -32.73 4.60 45.34
C PRO A 21 -31.24 4.24 45.12
N GLU A 22 -30.61 3.61 46.10
CA GLU A 22 -29.25 3.09 46.05
C GLU A 22 -29.10 1.86 45.12
N ALA A 23 -30.08 0.96 45.09
CA ALA A 23 -30.10 -0.20 44.20
C ALA A 23 -30.33 0.22 42.73
N ALA A 24 -31.17 1.23 42.50
CA ALA A 24 -31.39 1.82 41.18
C ALA A 24 -30.14 2.55 40.67
N ALA A 25 -29.48 3.35 41.51
CA ALA A 25 -28.22 4.03 41.18
C ALA A 25 -27.07 3.05 40.89
N ALA A 26 -26.96 1.96 41.65
CA ALA A 26 -25.95 0.91 41.42
C ALA A 26 -26.19 0.12 40.11
N ARG A 27 -27.44 0.00 39.65
CA ARG A 27 -27.78 -0.60 38.35
C ARG A 27 -27.50 0.37 37.20
N ALA A 28 -27.80 1.65 37.35
CA ALA A 28 -27.45 2.69 36.37
C ALA A 28 -25.93 2.78 36.18
N SER A 29 -25.14 2.85 37.26
CA SER A 29 -23.67 2.82 37.22
C SER A 29 -23.09 1.57 36.55
N ARG A 30 -23.72 0.40 36.72
CA ARG A 30 -23.32 -0.83 36.03
C ARG A 30 -23.66 -0.80 34.54
N ARG A 31 -24.80 -0.20 34.19
CA ARG A 31 -25.22 0.00 32.79
C ARG A 31 -24.29 0.94 32.06
N ASP A 32 -23.91 2.07 32.68
CA ASP A 32 -22.99 3.05 32.10
C ASP A 32 -21.58 2.47 31.93
N ARG A 33 -21.08 1.72 32.91
CA ARG A 33 -19.80 1.00 32.78
C ARG A 33 -19.83 -0.06 31.67
N ARG A 34 -20.96 -0.75 31.49
CA ARG A 34 -21.14 -1.71 30.39
C ARG A 34 -21.22 -1.02 29.04
N ALA A 35 -21.89 0.13 28.96
CA ALA A 35 -21.97 0.96 27.77
C ALA A 35 -20.59 1.51 27.39
N GLY A 36 -19.82 2.05 28.35
CA GLY A 36 -18.45 2.51 28.11
C GLY A 36 -17.49 1.40 27.68
N ARG A 37 -17.64 0.17 28.21
CA ARG A 37 -16.88 -0.99 27.70
C ARG A 37 -17.30 -1.38 26.28
N ALA A 38 -18.59 -1.36 25.97
CA ALA A 38 -19.07 -1.65 24.62
C ALA A 38 -18.55 -0.60 23.62
N ASP A 39 -18.54 0.67 23.99
CA ASP A 39 -18.02 1.76 23.19
C ASP A 39 -16.50 1.65 22.95
N ALA A 40 -15.73 1.26 23.97
CA ALA A 40 -14.31 1.00 23.83
C ALA A 40 -14.03 -0.17 22.85
N VAL A 41 -14.79 -1.26 22.94
CA VAL A 41 -14.67 -2.41 22.03
C VAL A 41 -15.03 -2.02 20.60
N VAL A 42 -16.10 -1.24 20.40
CA VAL A 42 -16.49 -0.75 19.07
C VAL A 42 -15.42 0.19 18.51
N THR A 43 -14.90 1.10 19.33
CA THR A 43 -13.84 2.05 18.95
C THR A 43 -12.57 1.31 18.53
N GLU A 44 -12.15 0.30 19.29
CA GLU A 44 -10.97 -0.51 18.95
C GLU A 44 -11.18 -1.28 17.64
N ALA A 45 -12.32 -1.95 17.47
CA ALA A 45 -12.64 -2.67 16.25
C ALA A 45 -12.73 -1.75 15.04
N LEU A 46 -13.25 -0.53 15.21
CA LEU A 46 -13.30 0.49 14.16
C LEU A 46 -11.89 0.98 13.82
N ALA A 47 -11.07 1.29 14.83
CA ALA A 47 -9.69 1.73 14.63
C ALA A 47 -8.86 0.67 13.90
N GLN A 48 -8.98 -0.61 14.27
CA GLN A 48 -8.34 -1.72 13.58
C GLN A 48 -8.80 -1.81 12.12
N LYS A 49 -10.10 -1.72 11.84
CA LYS A 49 -10.63 -1.76 10.47
C LYS A 49 -10.19 -0.56 9.63
N VAL A 50 -10.21 0.64 10.19
CA VAL A 50 -9.78 1.86 9.49
C VAL A 50 -8.29 1.82 9.21
N LEU A 51 -7.46 1.44 10.19
CA LEU A 51 -6.03 1.28 9.99
C LEU A 51 -5.73 0.18 8.96
N HIS A 52 -6.41 -0.96 9.06
CA HIS A 52 -6.25 -2.05 8.09
C HIS A 52 -6.61 -1.61 6.68
N ALA A 53 -7.77 -0.98 6.50
CA ALA A 53 -8.21 -0.47 5.21
C ALA A 53 -7.27 0.63 4.67
N PHE A 54 -6.79 1.52 5.55
CA PHE A 54 -5.81 2.55 5.20
C PHE A 54 -4.49 1.94 4.73
N LEU A 55 -3.93 0.98 5.49
CA LEU A 55 -2.71 0.28 5.11
C LEU A 55 -2.91 -0.51 3.83
N GLN A 56 -4.03 -1.22 3.67
CA GLN A 56 -4.34 -1.99 2.47
C GLN A 56 -4.48 -1.09 1.24
N ASN A 57 -5.15 0.06 1.36
CA ASN A 57 -5.28 1.05 0.29
C ASN A 57 -3.91 1.69 -0.02
N ARG A 58 -3.13 2.03 1.02
CA ARG A 58 -1.77 2.51 0.88
C ARG A 58 -0.89 1.48 0.17
N HIS A 59 -0.95 0.19 0.49
CA HIS A 59 -0.23 -0.86 -0.23
C HIS A 59 -0.69 -0.98 -1.69
N GLN A 60 -1.97 -0.79 -1.98
CA GLN A 60 -2.51 -0.79 -3.35
C GLN A 60 -2.09 0.45 -4.16
N THR A 61 -1.82 1.58 -3.50
CA THR A 61 -1.51 2.87 -4.15
C THR A 61 -0.02 3.21 -4.17
N LEU A 62 0.77 2.73 -3.21
CA LEU A 62 2.22 2.96 -3.12
C LEU A 62 3.01 2.26 -4.22
N VAL A 63 2.50 1.14 -4.72
CA VAL A 63 3.19 0.37 -5.75
C VAL A 63 2.48 0.60 -7.08
N PRO A 64 3.14 1.23 -8.07
CA PRO A 64 2.49 1.51 -9.35
C PRO A 64 1.92 0.24 -9.96
N LEU A 65 0.59 0.20 -10.09
CA LEU A 65 -0.14 -0.87 -10.78
C LEU A 65 0.37 -1.04 -12.21
N THR A 66 0.72 0.08 -12.85
CA THR A 66 1.44 0.16 -14.11
C THR A 66 2.51 1.24 -14.00
N LEU A 67 3.75 0.93 -14.40
CA LEU A 67 4.82 1.93 -14.47
C LEU A 67 4.47 2.91 -15.59
N ASN A 68 4.09 4.14 -15.23
CA ASN A 68 3.78 5.21 -16.17
C ASN A 68 4.67 6.42 -15.89
N LEU A 69 5.63 6.66 -16.78
CA LEU A 69 6.61 7.74 -16.63
C LEU A 69 5.95 9.13 -16.71
N ARG A 70 4.79 9.27 -17.35
CA ARG A 70 4.13 10.57 -17.55
C ARG A 70 3.62 11.21 -16.26
N VAL A 71 3.40 10.40 -15.23
CA VAL A 71 2.89 10.86 -13.92
C VAL A 71 4.03 11.43 -13.05
N LEU A 72 5.27 11.07 -13.35
CA LEU A 72 6.44 11.50 -12.58
C LEU A 72 6.90 12.90 -13.00
N GLU A 73 7.54 13.63 -12.10
CA GLU A 73 8.22 14.88 -12.43
C GLU A 73 9.42 14.61 -13.38
N PRO A 74 9.84 15.57 -14.22
CA PRO A 74 10.91 15.36 -15.19
C PRO A 74 12.21 14.82 -14.60
N GLY A 75 12.63 15.29 -13.41
CA GLY A 75 13.81 14.80 -12.72
C GLY A 75 13.65 13.36 -12.19
N GLN A 76 12.45 13.02 -11.71
CA GLN A 76 12.13 11.67 -11.26
C GLN A 76 12.11 10.66 -12.42
N ARG A 77 11.61 11.08 -13.59
CA ARG A 77 11.67 10.25 -14.81
C ARG A 77 13.10 9.91 -15.19
N ASP A 78 14.00 10.88 -15.09
CA ASP A 78 15.41 10.68 -15.42
C ASP A 78 16.04 9.63 -14.51
N LEU A 79 15.82 9.72 -13.19
CA LEU A 79 16.32 8.71 -12.23
C LEU A 79 15.81 7.29 -12.54
N VAL A 80 14.53 7.15 -12.91
CA VAL A 80 13.97 5.84 -13.29
C VAL A 80 14.60 5.31 -14.58
N ILE A 81 14.86 6.17 -15.57
CA ILE A 81 15.55 5.79 -16.82
C ILE A 81 17.01 5.42 -16.55
N GLN A 82 17.68 6.13 -15.65
CA GLN A 82 19.04 5.82 -15.22
C GLN A 82 19.11 4.47 -14.51
N ALA A 83 18.13 4.16 -13.64
CA ALA A 83 18.02 2.83 -13.02
C ALA A 83 17.85 1.72 -14.06
N MET A 84 17.01 1.98 -15.06
CA MET A 84 16.78 1.09 -16.19
C MET A 84 18.07 0.82 -17.00
N ALA A 85 18.84 1.87 -17.28
CA ALA A 85 20.13 1.77 -17.97
C ALA A 85 21.17 1.03 -17.12
N ALA A 86 21.28 1.36 -15.82
CA ALA A 86 22.19 0.70 -14.89
C ALA A 86 21.90 -0.80 -14.79
N ALA A 87 20.63 -1.18 -14.70
CA ALA A 87 20.19 -2.57 -14.69
C ALA A 87 20.57 -3.30 -16.00
N PHE A 88 20.36 -2.66 -17.14
CA PHE A 88 20.76 -3.23 -18.43
C PHE A 88 22.27 -3.45 -18.51
N LEU A 89 23.07 -2.46 -18.10
CA LEU A 89 24.53 -2.55 -18.11
C LEU A 89 25.09 -3.57 -17.12
N ALA A 90 24.42 -3.79 -15.99
CA ALA A 90 24.77 -4.83 -15.02
C ALA A 90 24.70 -6.25 -15.60
N GLN A 91 23.91 -6.46 -16.66
CA GLN A 91 23.86 -7.75 -17.37
C GLN A 91 25.11 -8.04 -18.22
N GLY A 92 25.94 -7.02 -18.49
CA GLY A 92 27.19 -7.11 -19.24
C GLY A 92 27.23 -6.27 -20.53
N ARG A 93 28.44 -5.82 -20.90
CA ARG A 93 28.73 -4.77 -21.91
C ARG A 93 28.47 -5.11 -23.40
N ARG A 94 27.98 -6.31 -23.75
CA ARG A 94 27.86 -6.77 -25.16
C ARG A 94 26.46 -7.28 -25.51
N GLN A 95 25.43 -6.58 -25.05
CA GLN A 95 24.05 -6.90 -25.39
C GLN A 95 23.47 -5.82 -26.31
N ASP A 96 22.66 -6.24 -27.26
CA ASP A 96 21.83 -5.34 -28.07
C ASP A 96 20.92 -4.52 -27.14
N PRO A 97 20.89 -3.18 -27.23
CA PRO A 97 19.99 -2.36 -26.43
C PRO A 97 18.53 -2.40 -26.92
N ALA A 98 18.20 -3.11 -28.00
CA ALA A 98 16.83 -3.22 -28.48
C ALA A 98 15.82 -3.69 -27.41
N PRO A 99 16.08 -4.72 -26.58
CA PRO A 99 15.12 -5.18 -25.58
C PRO A 99 14.82 -4.14 -24.50
N VAL A 100 15.83 -3.36 -24.07
CA VAL A 100 15.62 -2.29 -23.08
C VAL A 100 14.86 -1.11 -23.70
N ARG A 101 15.10 -0.79 -24.98
CA ARG A 101 14.31 0.22 -25.71
C ARG A 101 12.85 -0.20 -25.89
N ASP A 102 12.61 -1.48 -26.19
CA ASP A 102 11.26 -2.05 -26.30
C ASP A 102 10.54 -2.03 -24.94
N ALA A 103 11.25 -2.37 -23.86
CA ALA A 103 10.72 -2.25 -22.51
C ALA A 103 10.34 -0.81 -22.17
N LEU A 104 11.15 0.18 -22.59
CA LEU A 104 10.89 1.60 -22.37
C LEU A 104 9.65 2.06 -23.16
N ALA A 105 9.47 1.58 -24.39
CA ALA A 105 8.29 1.87 -25.20
C ALA A 105 7.00 1.36 -24.55
N ARG A 106 7.02 0.19 -23.88
CA ARG A 106 5.86 -0.38 -23.18
C ARG A 106 5.38 0.49 -22.01
N ILE A 107 6.25 1.29 -21.40
CA ILE A 107 5.92 2.16 -20.25
C ILE A 107 5.58 3.60 -20.67
N SER A 108 5.15 3.79 -21.93
CA SER A 108 4.65 5.05 -22.49
C SER A 108 5.66 6.20 -22.52
N ALA A 109 6.94 5.88 -22.71
CA ALA A 109 8.02 6.84 -22.94
C ALA A 109 7.85 7.58 -24.28
N ALA A 110 8.00 8.91 -24.26
CA ALA A 110 8.07 9.71 -25.47
C ALA A 110 9.50 9.68 -26.06
N GLU A 111 9.68 10.35 -27.19
CA GLU A 111 10.98 10.42 -27.88
C GLU A 111 12.08 11.02 -26.98
N ALA A 112 11.72 11.99 -26.14
CA ALA A 112 12.66 12.58 -25.18
C ALA A 112 13.20 11.56 -24.18
N GLU A 113 12.36 10.65 -23.66
CA GLU A 113 12.78 9.59 -22.74
C GLU A 113 13.66 8.55 -23.45
N ARG A 114 13.42 8.24 -24.73
CA ARG A 114 14.31 7.37 -25.52
C ARG A 114 15.71 7.96 -25.64
N GLN A 115 15.80 9.26 -25.96
CA GLN A 115 17.09 9.96 -26.03
C GLN A 115 17.80 10.01 -24.67
N ARG A 116 17.05 10.15 -23.56
CA ARG A 116 17.63 10.07 -22.22
C ARG A 116 18.19 8.68 -21.91
N LEU A 117 17.47 7.62 -22.30
CA LEU A 117 17.97 6.25 -22.14
C LEU A 117 19.26 6.04 -22.91
N ASP A 118 19.34 6.50 -24.16
CA ASP A 118 20.56 6.36 -24.96
C ASP A 118 21.75 7.11 -24.34
N LYS A 119 21.53 8.30 -23.77
CA LYS A 119 22.55 9.04 -23.02
C LYS A 119 22.97 8.28 -21.75
N ALA A 120 22.01 7.75 -21.00
CA ALA A 120 22.27 6.97 -19.79
C ALA A 120 23.05 5.68 -20.07
N LEU A 121 22.79 5.02 -21.20
CA LEU A 121 23.54 3.84 -21.64
C LEU A 121 24.98 4.17 -22.04
N ALA A 122 25.21 5.35 -22.63
CA ALA A 122 26.54 5.80 -23.01
C ALA A 122 27.37 6.30 -21.82
N ALA A 123 26.74 6.98 -20.86
CA ALA A 123 27.38 7.56 -19.69
C ALA A 123 26.51 7.32 -18.44
N PRO A 124 26.54 6.11 -17.86
CA PRO A 124 25.74 5.78 -16.69
C PRO A 124 26.26 6.51 -15.45
N LEU A 125 25.34 6.90 -14.56
CA LEU A 125 25.71 7.37 -13.22
C LEU A 125 26.35 6.23 -12.41
N ALA A 126 27.19 6.61 -11.45
CA ALA A 126 27.67 5.66 -10.45
C ALA A 126 26.47 5.07 -9.69
N LEU A 127 26.45 3.74 -9.54
CA LEU A 127 25.30 3.03 -8.99
C LEU A 127 24.97 3.47 -7.55
N GLY A 128 25.99 3.79 -6.73
CA GLY A 128 25.78 4.30 -5.37
C GLY A 128 24.98 5.60 -5.37
N ASP A 129 25.51 6.63 -6.02
CA ASP A 129 24.90 7.96 -6.12
C ASP A 129 23.48 7.90 -6.72
N LEU A 130 23.28 7.03 -7.72
CA LEU A 130 21.97 6.82 -8.33
C LEU A 130 20.96 6.27 -7.32
N LEU A 131 21.34 5.27 -6.51
CA LEU A 131 20.43 4.66 -5.54
C LEU A 131 20.11 5.60 -4.38
N ASP A 132 21.06 6.43 -3.96
CA ASP A 132 20.82 7.47 -2.96
C ASP A 132 19.83 8.53 -3.49
N ALA A 133 20.03 9.02 -4.72
CA ALA A 133 19.10 9.96 -5.35
C ALA A 133 17.68 9.38 -5.54
N ILE A 134 17.57 8.06 -5.81
CA ILE A 134 16.28 7.37 -5.92
C ILE A 134 15.57 7.30 -4.57
N LEU A 135 16.31 7.03 -3.49
CA LEU A 135 15.76 6.98 -2.13
C LEU A 135 15.30 8.36 -1.67
N ASP A 136 16.11 9.39 -1.90
CA ASP A 136 15.76 10.79 -1.57
C ASP A 136 14.49 11.25 -2.30
N ALA A 137 14.24 10.72 -3.51
CA ALA A 137 13.07 11.03 -4.31
C ALA A 137 11.84 10.12 -4.04
N ASP A 138 11.93 9.17 -3.10
CA ASP A 138 10.91 8.14 -2.79
C ASP A 138 10.50 7.30 -4.02
N LEU A 139 11.48 6.96 -4.87
CA LEU A 139 11.26 6.25 -6.15
C LEU A 139 11.68 4.78 -6.13
N GLY A 140 11.95 4.19 -4.97
CA GLY A 140 12.50 2.83 -4.86
C GLY A 140 11.70 1.78 -5.64
N ALA A 141 10.37 1.77 -5.49
CA ALA A 141 9.51 0.85 -6.22
C ALA A 141 9.54 1.09 -7.74
N TYR A 142 9.56 2.34 -8.18
CA TYR A 142 9.60 2.71 -9.60
C TYR A 142 10.92 2.27 -10.25
N ALA A 143 12.04 2.55 -9.58
CA ALA A 143 13.37 2.17 -10.03
C ALA A 143 13.54 0.65 -10.09
N TYR A 144 13.01 -0.07 -9.10
CA TYR A 144 13.03 -1.53 -9.08
C TYR A 144 12.24 -2.12 -10.25
N VAL A 145 11.02 -1.63 -10.51
CA VAL A 145 10.21 -2.10 -11.65
C VAL A 145 10.89 -1.79 -12.98
N ALA A 146 11.45 -0.59 -13.15
CA ALA A 146 12.18 -0.23 -14.36
C ALA A 146 13.39 -1.15 -14.58
N SER A 147 14.12 -1.46 -13.50
CA SER A 147 15.23 -2.42 -13.53
C SER A 147 14.77 -3.83 -13.88
N LEU A 148 13.65 -4.28 -13.30
CA LEU A 148 13.04 -5.59 -13.55
C LEU A 148 12.62 -5.76 -15.02
N LEU A 149 12.15 -4.68 -15.65
CA LEU A 149 11.77 -4.66 -17.07
C LEU A 149 12.98 -4.62 -18.02
N ALA A 150 14.12 -4.09 -17.57
CA ALA A 150 15.32 -3.96 -18.37
C ALA A 150 16.16 -5.25 -18.48
N VAL A 151 15.94 -6.21 -17.57
CA VAL A 151 16.80 -7.39 -17.43
C VAL A 151 16.10 -8.71 -17.73
N ASP A 152 16.87 -9.67 -18.24
CA ASP A 152 16.40 -11.05 -18.35
C ASP A 152 16.38 -11.72 -16.97
N GLN A 153 15.19 -11.90 -16.41
CA GLN A 153 14.97 -12.48 -15.08
C GLN A 153 15.39 -13.95 -14.97
N ARG A 154 15.61 -14.65 -16.09
CA ARG A 154 16.02 -16.06 -16.09
C ARG A 154 17.49 -16.22 -15.74
N ARG A 155 18.30 -15.17 -15.88
CA ARG A 155 19.74 -15.22 -15.60
C ARG A 155 20.02 -15.01 -14.12
N ARG A 156 20.83 -15.90 -13.53
CA ARG A 156 21.19 -15.85 -12.11
C ARG A 156 21.84 -14.53 -11.69
N VAL A 157 22.70 -13.96 -12.53
CA VAL A 157 23.36 -12.67 -12.25
C VAL A 157 22.32 -11.55 -12.10
N ASN A 158 21.30 -11.53 -12.96
CA ASN A 158 20.25 -10.52 -12.91
C ASN A 158 19.34 -10.71 -11.69
N GLN A 159 19.08 -11.95 -11.29
CA GLN A 159 18.35 -12.24 -10.04
C GLN A 159 19.10 -11.72 -8.81
N LEU A 160 20.42 -11.92 -8.76
CA LEU A 160 21.25 -11.41 -7.67
C LEU A 160 21.31 -9.88 -7.67
N TYR A 161 21.41 -9.26 -8.85
CA TYR A 161 21.34 -7.81 -9.00
C TYR A 161 20.00 -7.24 -8.49
N LEU A 162 18.88 -7.85 -8.87
CA LEU A 162 17.56 -7.45 -8.39
C LEU A 162 17.40 -7.66 -6.89
N ALA A 163 17.90 -8.78 -6.34
CA ALA A 163 17.90 -9.00 -4.89
C ALA A 163 18.69 -7.91 -4.15
N TYR A 164 19.89 -7.58 -4.65
CA TYR A 164 20.67 -6.46 -4.13
C TYR A 164 19.92 -5.13 -4.19
N LEU A 165 19.25 -4.83 -5.31
CA LEU A 165 18.43 -3.61 -5.44
C LEU A 165 17.27 -3.58 -4.45
N ALA A 166 16.56 -4.70 -4.28
CA ALA A 166 15.44 -4.77 -3.35
C ALA A 166 15.87 -4.42 -1.91
N GLU A 167 16.96 -5.02 -1.45
CA GLU A 167 17.54 -4.73 -0.14
C GLU A 167 18.03 -3.28 -0.05
N ARG A 168 18.77 -2.80 -1.06
CA ARG A 168 19.34 -1.45 -1.05
C ARG A 168 18.27 -0.35 -1.11
N LEU A 169 17.12 -0.63 -1.71
CA LEU A 169 15.97 0.27 -1.80
C LEU A 169 14.97 0.07 -0.65
N GLY A 170 15.23 -0.83 0.29
CA GLY A 170 14.37 -1.09 1.45
C GLY A 170 13.00 -1.64 1.08
N LEU A 171 12.89 -2.38 -0.03
CA LEU A 171 11.62 -2.93 -0.50
C LEU A 171 11.27 -4.20 0.28
N ALA A 172 10.07 -4.23 0.86
CA ALA A 172 9.56 -5.41 1.54
C ALA A 172 9.36 -6.59 0.57
N GLU A 173 9.55 -7.81 1.07
CA GLU A 173 9.52 -9.04 0.26
C GLU A 173 8.17 -9.25 -0.45
N ASP A 174 7.06 -8.90 0.21
CA ASP A 174 5.70 -8.96 -0.33
C ASP A 174 5.52 -8.00 -1.52
N VAL A 175 6.09 -6.79 -1.45
CA VAL A 175 6.12 -5.82 -2.54
C VAL A 175 6.91 -6.37 -3.72
N VAL A 176 8.11 -6.89 -3.47
CA VAL A 176 8.97 -7.48 -4.50
C VAL A 176 8.28 -8.66 -5.19
N SER A 177 7.68 -9.56 -4.41
CA SER A 177 6.93 -10.73 -4.91
C SER A 177 5.73 -10.31 -5.76
N SER A 178 4.97 -9.31 -5.30
CA SER A 178 3.84 -8.73 -6.04
C SER A 178 4.27 -8.13 -7.38
N LEU A 179 5.38 -7.41 -7.40
CA LEU A 179 5.96 -6.82 -8.61
C LEU A 179 6.45 -7.88 -9.60
N HIS A 180 7.18 -8.90 -9.13
CA HIS A 180 7.60 -10.03 -9.95
C HIS A 180 6.43 -10.78 -10.56
N ARG A 181 5.35 -11.01 -9.78
CA ARG A 181 4.14 -11.65 -10.28
C ARG A 181 3.48 -10.84 -11.39
N ARG A 182 3.48 -9.50 -11.29
CA ARG A 182 2.82 -8.60 -12.22
C ARG A 182 3.60 -8.37 -13.51
N TYR A 183 4.92 -8.27 -13.41
CA TYR A 183 5.83 -7.99 -14.53
C TYR A 183 6.61 -9.22 -14.99
N ARG A 184 6.05 -10.41 -14.77
CA ARG A 184 6.56 -11.66 -15.34
C ARG A 184 6.35 -11.62 -16.86
N VAL A 185 7.46 -11.56 -17.60
CA VAL A 185 7.51 -11.64 -19.07
C VAL A 185 8.08 -12.99 -19.48
#